data_AF-A0A6L8C9F2-F1
#
_entry.id   AF-A0A6L8C9F2-F1
#
_cell.length_a   1.000
_cell.length_b   1.000
_cell.length_c   1.000
_cell.angle_alpha   90.00
_cell.angle_beta   90.00
_cell.angle_gamma   90.00
#
_symmetry.space_group_name_H-M   'P 1'
#
loop_
_entity.id
_entity.type
_entity.pdbx_description
1 polymer ?
#
loop_
_entity_poly.entity_id
_entity_poly.type
_entity_poly.pdbx_seq_one_letter_code
_entity_poly.pdbx_strand_id
1 'polypeptide(L)'
;MSLWTRFKRAIRSIFGGAISSLENPKLILEQNIRELNDQVPKMNENIATVKANVILLQKELKRVQSEVHTLRSKIQSAIQGGRDDLAQQHAVRFETAQANLVKTQEQLAHATAAYDKAQQVKKAFMRERQRKIDAAQEALRASERAKWQANVADALEKFEVGGIDQTHDEMIQRLDQETAKNEARIEVAMDSVDLQAIRLDEEAEDLRAAELVNQMKREMGLLSEPTTDPERIDVESPEEKTMGRTRNRES
;
A
#
# COMPACT_ATOMS: atom_id res chain seq x y z
N MET A 1 -3.27 -5.70 -32.84
CA MET A 1 -3.98 -5.63 -31.53
C MET A 1 -3.09 -4.90 -30.53
N SER A 2 -3.55 -3.82 -29.90
CA SER A 2 -2.76 -2.99 -28.98
C SER A 2 -2.49 -3.72 -27.63
N LEU A 3 -1.30 -3.52 -27.05
CA LEU A 3 -0.94 -4.01 -25.70
C LEU A 3 -1.97 -3.58 -24.64
N TRP A 4 -2.60 -2.43 -24.84
CA TRP A 4 -3.69 -1.93 -24.00
C TRP A 4 -4.94 -2.80 -24.04
N THR A 5 -5.29 -3.33 -25.21
CA THR A 5 -6.42 -4.25 -25.38
C THR A 5 -6.13 -5.59 -24.71
N ARG A 6 -4.88 -6.05 -24.77
CA ARG A 6 -4.41 -7.25 -24.06
C ARG A 6 -4.46 -7.08 -22.54
N PHE A 7 -3.98 -5.93 -22.04
CA PHE A 7 -4.04 -5.57 -20.62
C PHE A 7 -5.49 -5.48 -20.11
N LYS A 8 -6.38 -4.78 -20.83
CA LYS A 8 -7.81 -4.71 -20.49
C LYS A 8 -8.48 -6.08 -20.48
N ARG A 9 -8.13 -6.97 -21.41
CA ARG A 9 -8.71 -8.31 -21.47
C ARG A 9 -8.20 -9.21 -20.34
N ALA A 10 -6.92 -9.09 -19.98
CA ALA A 10 -6.34 -9.77 -18.83
C ALA A 10 -6.98 -9.31 -17.51
N ILE A 11 -7.23 -8.00 -17.36
CA ILE A 11 -7.97 -7.46 -16.21
C ILE A 11 -9.42 -7.96 -16.22
N ARG A 12 -10.11 -7.96 -17.37
CA ARG A 12 -11.51 -8.40 -17.42
C ARG A 12 -11.68 -9.90 -17.20
N SER A 13 -10.71 -10.73 -17.57
CA SER A 13 -10.73 -12.16 -17.24
C SER A 13 -10.49 -12.44 -15.76
N ILE A 14 -9.73 -11.58 -15.07
CA ILE A 14 -9.52 -11.66 -13.61
C ILE A 14 -10.83 -11.48 -12.84
N PHE A 15 -11.71 -10.57 -13.29
CA PHE A 15 -13.01 -10.32 -12.64
C PHE A 15 -14.17 -11.19 -13.17
N GLY A 16 -13.92 -12.05 -14.16
CA GLY A 16 -14.96 -12.72 -14.95
C GLY A 16 -15.20 -14.21 -14.64
N GLY A 17 -14.46 -14.83 -13.73
CA GLY A 17 -14.53 -16.27 -13.48
C GLY A 17 -15.21 -16.64 -12.17
N ALA A 18 -16.53 -16.77 -12.18
CA ALA A 18 -17.25 -17.49 -11.13
C ALA A 18 -17.85 -18.76 -11.76
N ILE A 19 -17.18 -19.90 -11.65
CA ILE A 19 -17.73 -21.19 -12.08
C ILE A 19 -17.38 -22.28 -11.08
N SER A 20 -18.43 -22.75 -10.41
CA SER A 20 -18.75 -24.14 -10.01
C SER A 20 -17.61 -25.08 -9.61
N SER A 21 -17.44 -25.29 -8.30
CA SER A 21 -17.33 -26.64 -7.74
C SER A 21 -18.06 -26.67 -6.38
N LEU A 22 -18.93 -27.66 -6.19
CA LEU A 22 -19.93 -27.72 -5.11
C LEU A 22 -19.39 -28.32 -3.80
N GLU A 23 -18.10 -28.64 -3.70
CA GLU A 23 -17.65 -29.56 -2.65
C GLU A 23 -17.28 -28.90 -1.32
N ASN A 24 -16.73 -27.67 -1.28
CA ASN A 24 -16.43 -27.01 0.00
C ASN A 24 -16.30 -25.47 -0.14
N PRO A 25 -17.22 -24.67 0.43
CA PRO A 25 -17.15 -23.21 0.35
C PRO A 25 -15.88 -22.61 0.97
N LYS A 26 -15.33 -23.24 2.02
CA LYS A 26 -14.02 -22.89 2.62
C LYS A 26 -12.88 -22.98 1.61
N LEU A 27 -12.81 -24.08 0.86
CA LEU A 27 -11.76 -24.35 -0.12
C LEU A 27 -11.79 -23.31 -1.26
N ILE A 28 -12.99 -22.91 -1.67
CA ILE A 28 -13.19 -21.87 -2.69
C ILE A 28 -12.67 -20.52 -2.20
N LEU A 29 -12.95 -20.12 -0.96
CA LEU A 29 -12.47 -18.86 -0.40
C LEU A 29 -10.94 -18.85 -0.28
N GLU A 30 -10.35 -19.92 0.24
CA GLU A 30 -8.89 -20.07 0.32
C GLU A 30 -8.24 -20.04 -1.07
N GLN A 31 -8.85 -20.68 -2.05
CA GLN A 31 -8.37 -20.64 -3.43
C GLN A 31 -8.46 -19.23 -4.02
N ASN A 32 -9.56 -18.51 -3.83
CA ASN A 32 -9.70 -17.12 -4.28
C ASN A 32 -8.61 -16.22 -3.66
N ILE A 33 -8.31 -16.38 -2.37
CA ILE A 33 -7.22 -15.64 -1.70
C ILE A 33 -5.87 -15.94 -2.37
N ARG A 34 -5.56 -17.21 -2.61
CA ARG A 34 -4.33 -17.63 -3.31
C ARG A 34 -4.26 -17.02 -4.71
N GLU A 35 -5.33 -17.13 -5.49
CA GLU A 35 -5.40 -16.58 -6.84
C GLU A 35 -5.22 -15.06 -6.87
N LEU A 36 -5.77 -14.33 -5.89
CA LEU A 36 -5.57 -12.88 -5.76
C LEU A 36 -4.10 -12.54 -5.43
N ASN A 37 -3.46 -13.31 -4.55
CA ASN A 37 -2.05 -13.13 -4.22
C ASN A 37 -1.14 -13.45 -5.41
N ASP A 38 -1.44 -14.51 -6.17
CA ASP A 38 -0.68 -14.93 -7.36
C ASP A 38 -0.75 -13.93 -8.52
N GLN A 39 -1.74 -13.03 -8.51
CA GLN A 39 -1.88 -11.98 -9.51
C GLN A 39 -0.97 -10.77 -9.24
N VAL A 40 -0.56 -10.54 -7.98
CA VAL A 40 0.31 -9.40 -7.62
C VAL A 40 1.65 -9.44 -8.37
N PRO A 41 2.39 -10.57 -8.42
CA PRO A 41 3.63 -10.67 -9.19
C PRO A 41 3.43 -10.39 -10.68
N LYS A 42 2.39 -11.00 -11.29
CA LYS A 42 2.08 -10.84 -12.72
C LYS A 42 1.74 -9.38 -13.06
N MET A 43 1.01 -8.69 -12.19
CA MET A 43 0.72 -7.27 -12.36
C MET A 43 1.99 -6.42 -12.25
N ASN A 44 2.84 -6.68 -11.26
CA ASN A 44 4.11 -5.98 -11.07
C ASN A 44 5.03 -6.14 -12.30
N GLU A 45 5.10 -7.35 -12.88
CA GLU A 45 5.87 -7.62 -14.10
C GLU A 45 5.38 -6.80 -15.31
N ASN A 46 4.06 -6.75 -15.51
CA ASN A 46 3.47 -5.93 -16.58
C ASN A 46 3.76 -4.43 -16.37
N ILE A 47 3.65 -3.93 -15.14
CA ILE A 47 3.97 -2.54 -14.79
C ILE A 47 5.46 -2.25 -15.02
N ALA A 48 6.34 -3.20 -14.69
CA ALA A 48 7.77 -3.08 -14.94
C ALA A 48 8.07 -2.97 -16.44
N THR A 49 7.36 -3.71 -17.29
CA THR A 49 7.49 -3.60 -18.75
C THR A 49 7.07 -2.23 -19.26
N VAL A 50 5.96 -1.68 -18.73
CA VAL A 50 5.53 -0.31 -19.08
C VAL A 50 6.57 0.72 -18.61
N LYS A 51 7.12 0.56 -17.40
CA LYS A 51 8.21 1.41 -16.88
C LYS A 51 9.47 1.33 -17.73
N ALA A 52 9.84 0.14 -18.20
CA ALA A 52 10.99 -0.05 -19.06
C ALA A 52 10.84 0.74 -20.36
N ASN A 53 9.64 0.78 -20.95
CA ASN A 53 9.36 1.59 -22.14
C ASN A 53 9.55 3.10 -21.86
N VAL A 54 9.08 3.59 -20.71
CA VAL A 54 9.33 4.98 -20.27
C VAL A 54 10.82 5.27 -20.18
N ILE A 55 11.59 4.40 -19.52
CA ILE A 55 13.04 4.57 -19.36
C ILE A 55 13.77 4.57 -20.72
N LEU A 56 13.38 3.68 -21.64
CA LEU A 56 13.93 3.63 -22.99
C LEU A 56 13.66 4.94 -23.75
N LEU A 57 12.44 5.45 -23.70
CA LEU A 57 12.07 6.72 -24.33
C LEU A 57 12.77 7.92 -23.68
N GLN A 58 13.00 7.91 -22.37
CA GLN A 58 13.80 8.94 -21.70
C GLN A 58 15.26 8.94 -22.16
N LYS A 59 15.86 7.76 -22.33
CA LYS A 59 17.23 7.63 -22.85
C LYS A 59 17.31 8.12 -24.30
N GLU A 60 16.34 7.73 -25.13
CA GLU A 60 16.24 8.18 -26.52
C GLU A 60 16.04 9.69 -26.61
N LEU A 61 15.19 10.27 -25.76
CA LEU A 61 14.98 11.71 -25.70
C LEU A 61 16.30 12.44 -25.43
N LYS A 62 17.06 11.99 -24.43
CA LYS A 62 18.38 12.58 -24.11
C LYS A 62 19.35 12.46 -25.28
N ARG A 63 19.36 11.32 -25.98
CA ARG A 63 20.21 11.10 -27.16
C ARG A 63 19.88 12.10 -28.27
N VAL A 64 18.60 12.23 -28.63
CA VAL A 64 18.14 13.15 -29.68
C VAL A 64 18.35 14.62 -29.29
N GLN A 65 18.15 14.98 -28.01
CA GLN A 65 18.47 16.33 -27.52
C GLN A 65 19.96 16.68 -27.70
N SER A 66 20.86 15.75 -27.36
CA SER A 66 22.30 15.92 -27.56
C SER A 66 22.66 16.05 -29.05
N GLU A 67 22.00 15.27 -29.91
CA GLU A 67 22.16 15.34 -31.37
C GLU A 67 21.74 16.71 -31.93
N VAL A 68 20.57 17.21 -31.52
CA VAL A 68 20.08 18.56 -31.86
C VAL A 68 21.06 19.63 -31.40
N HIS A 69 21.57 19.55 -30.16
CA HIS A 69 22.56 20.50 -29.64
C HIS A 69 23.86 20.47 -30.46
N THR A 70 24.39 19.27 -30.72
CA THR A 70 25.64 19.09 -31.47
C THR A 70 25.51 19.62 -32.90
N LEU A 71 24.41 19.32 -33.59
CA LEU A 71 24.17 19.80 -34.95
C LEU A 71 24.02 21.31 -34.98
N ARG A 72 23.34 21.92 -34.00
CA ARG A 72 23.25 23.38 -33.86
C ARG A 72 24.63 24.03 -33.74
N SER A 73 25.48 23.50 -32.86
CA SER A 73 26.85 24.02 -32.69
C SER A 73 27.67 23.88 -33.98
N LYS A 74 27.55 22.75 -34.69
CA LYS A 74 28.23 22.54 -35.98
C LYS A 74 27.76 23.53 -37.06
N ILE A 75 26.45 23.81 -37.13
CA ILE A 75 25.89 24.81 -38.05
C ILE A 75 26.49 26.19 -37.73
N GLN A 76 26.49 26.59 -36.46
CA GLN A 76 27.05 27.89 -36.03
C GLN A 76 28.53 28.01 -36.39
N SER A 77 29.35 26.99 -36.12
CA SER A 77 30.77 27.01 -36.48
C SER A 77 31.02 26.99 -37.99
N ALA A 78 30.17 26.33 -38.78
CA ALA A 78 30.26 26.32 -40.24
C ALA A 78 29.98 27.71 -40.82
N ILE A 79 28.92 28.39 -40.34
CA ILE A 79 28.57 29.76 -40.73
C ILE A 79 29.69 30.74 -40.35
N GLN A 80 30.20 30.68 -39.12
CA GLN A 80 31.30 31.54 -38.68
C GLN A 80 32.58 31.33 -39.50
N GLY A 81 32.81 30.10 -39.98
CA GLY A 81 33.93 29.76 -40.85
C GLY A 81 33.69 30.06 -42.34
N GLY A 82 32.55 30.66 -42.72
CA GLY A 82 32.21 30.95 -44.12
C GLY A 82 31.98 29.71 -44.99
N ARG A 83 31.67 28.56 -44.38
CA ARG A 83 31.44 27.27 -45.06
C ARG A 83 29.94 26.99 -45.12
N ASP A 84 29.25 27.72 -45.97
CA ASP A 84 27.79 27.68 -46.09
C ASP A 84 27.27 26.33 -46.60
N ASP A 85 28.07 25.64 -47.42
CA ASP A 85 27.80 24.29 -47.91
C ASP A 85 27.71 23.25 -46.77
N LEU A 86 28.66 23.28 -45.83
CA LEU A 86 28.64 22.44 -44.64
C LEU A 86 27.51 22.82 -43.68
N ALA A 87 27.22 24.12 -43.56
CA ALA A 87 26.11 24.60 -42.74
C ALA A 87 24.76 24.07 -43.27
N GLN A 88 24.54 24.12 -44.59
CA GLN A 88 23.34 23.57 -45.24
C GLN A 88 23.20 22.06 -45.01
N GLN A 89 24.28 21.29 -45.16
CA GLN A 89 24.23 19.85 -44.91
C GLN A 89 23.86 19.51 -43.46
N HIS A 90 24.41 20.25 -42.49
CA HIS A 90 24.06 20.05 -41.08
C HIS A 90 22.64 20.54 -40.75
N ALA A 91 22.14 21.58 -41.43
CA ALA A 91 20.79 22.11 -41.25
C ALA A 91 19.70 21.07 -41.58
N VAL A 92 19.85 20.33 -42.69
CA VAL A 92 18.90 19.27 -43.06
C VAL A 92 18.83 18.17 -41.99
N ARG A 93 19.98 17.75 -41.46
CA ARG A 93 20.04 16.77 -40.37
C ARG A 93 19.45 17.33 -39.07
N PHE A 94 19.69 18.60 -38.80
CA PHE A 94 19.16 19.29 -37.62
C PHE A 94 17.64 19.37 -37.65
N GLU A 95 17.04 19.70 -38.79
CA GLU A 95 15.58 19.68 -38.97
C GLU A 95 14.98 18.30 -38.69
N THR A 96 15.60 17.26 -39.26
CA THR A 96 15.21 15.86 -39.01
C THR A 96 15.32 15.50 -37.52
N ALA A 97 16.41 15.89 -36.86
CA ALA A 97 16.63 15.64 -35.44
C ALA A 97 15.61 16.40 -34.57
N GLN A 98 15.21 17.62 -34.94
CA GLN A 98 14.14 18.35 -34.25
C GLN A 98 12.78 17.69 -34.41
N ALA A 99 12.43 17.22 -35.61
CA ALA A 99 11.19 16.48 -35.82
C ALA A 99 11.15 15.19 -34.96
N ASN A 100 12.27 14.48 -34.90
CA ASN A 100 12.44 13.31 -34.03
C ASN A 100 12.35 13.68 -32.54
N LEU A 101 12.87 14.84 -32.14
CA LEU A 101 12.79 15.31 -30.77
C LEU A 101 11.33 15.46 -30.31
N VAL A 102 10.52 16.17 -31.09
CA VAL A 102 9.09 16.40 -30.81
C VAL A 102 8.35 15.07 -30.72
N LYS A 103 8.55 14.19 -31.70
CA LYS A 103 7.91 12.86 -31.72
C LYS A 103 8.29 12.02 -30.49
N THR A 104 9.56 12.02 -30.10
CA THR A 104 10.01 11.27 -28.92
C THR A 104 9.45 11.86 -27.62
N GLN A 105 9.30 13.19 -27.53
CA GLN A 105 8.65 13.85 -26.40
C GLN A 105 7.18 13.43 -26.27
N GLU A 106 6.43 13.43 -27.37
CA GLU A 106 5.04 12.97 -27.39
C GLU A 106 4.92 11.50 -26.97
N GLN A 107 5.76 10.64 -27.54
CA GLN A 107 5.80 9.21 -27.18
C GLN A 107 6.11 9.01 -25.69
N LEU A 108 7.06 9.77 -25.14
CA LEU A 108 7.39 9.73 -23.72
C LEU A 108 6.23 10.19 -22.84
N ALA A 109 5.53 11.26 -23.24
CA ALA A 109 4.35 11.74 -22.51
C ALA A 109 3.25 10.67 -22.46
N HIS A 110 2.96 10.03 -23.60
CA HIS A 110 2.00 8.93 -23.66
C HIS A 110 2.44 7.71 -22.82
N ALA A 111 3.72 7.34 -22.86
CA ALA A 111 4.25 6.22 -22.09
C ALA A 111 4.17 6.50 -20.58
N THR A 112 4.49 7.73 -20.16
CA THR A 112 4.40 8.15 -18.75
C THR A 112 2.94 8.11 -18.27
N ALA A 113 2.00 8.65 -19.04
CA ALA A 113 0.58 8.60 -18.70
C ALA A 113 0.06 7.15 -18.60
N ALA A 114 0.54 6.25 -19.47
CA ALA A 114 0.20 4.83 -19.40
C ALA A 114 0.78 4.16 -18.13
N TYR A 115 2.01 4.52 -17.73
CA TYR A 115 2.63 4.05 -16.50
C TYR A 115 1.86 4.49 -15.25
N ASP A 116 1.50 5.77 -15.18
CA ASP A 116 0.74 6.33 -14.05
C ASP A 116 -0.64 5.65 -13.92
N LYS A 117 -1.31 5.42 -15.06
CA LYS A 117 -2.56 4.68 -15.08
C LYS A 117 -2.39 3.23 -14.60
N ALA A 118 -1.29 2.58 -14.96
CA ALA A 118 -0.99 1.22 -14.51
C ALA A 118 -0.76 1.18 -12.98
N GLN A 119 -0.13 2.22 -12.41
CA GLN A 119 0.03 2.36 -10.95
C GLN A 119 -1.31 2.58 -10.24
N GLN A 120 -2.20 3.41 -10.80
CA GLN A 120 -3.55 3.59 -10.26
C GLN A 120 -4.36 2.28 -10.26
N VAL A 121 -4.25 1.51 -11.34
CA VAL A 121 -4.88 0.18 -11.44
C VAL A 121 -4.31 -0.76 -10.37
N LYS A 122 -2.99 -0.77 -10.17
CA LYS A 122 -2.37 -1.53 -9.07
C LYS A 122 -2.92 -1.13 -7.71
N LYS A 123 -3.01 0.16 -7.42
CA LYS A 123 -3.56 0.66 -6.15
C LYS A 123 -5.00 0.21 -5.94
N ALA A 124 -5.84 0.33 -6.97
CA ALA A 124 -7.23 -0.14 -6.92
C ALA A 124 -7.32 -1.67 -6.73
N PHE A 125 -6.49 -2.43 -7.43
CA PHE A 125 -6.41 -3.88 -7.28
C PHE A 125 -6.01 -4.29 -5.86
N MET A 126 -4.98 -3.66 -5.28
CA MET A 126 -4.53 -3.99 -3.93
C MET A 126 -5.61 -3.72 -2.88
N ARG A 127 -6.35 -2.62 -3.01
CA ARG A 127 -7.50 -2.30 -2.15
C ARG A 127 -8.62 -3.33 -2.27
N GLU A 128 -8.97 -3.70 -3.49
CA GLU A 128 -10.02 -4.69 -3.74
C GLU A 128 -9.62 -6.08 -3.26
N ARG A 129 -8.36 -6.46 -3.50
CA ARG A 129 -7.76 -7.69 -2.96
C ARG A 129 -7.88 -7.71 -1.44
N GLN A 130 -7.48 -6.64 -0.74
CA GLN A 130 -7.54 -6.58 0.72
C GLN A 130 -8.97 -6.78 1.21
N ARG A 131 -9.93 -6.03 0.65
CA ARG A 131 -11.36 -6.18 0.98
C ARG A 131 -11.87 -7.61 0.79
N LYS A 132 -11.48 -8.26 -0.30
CA LYS A 132 -11.88 -9.65 -0.59
C LYS A 132 -11.24 -10.66 0.35
N ILE A 133 -9.97 -10.45 0.72
CA ILE A 133 -9.27 -11.28 1.71
C ILE A 133 -9.95 -11.15 3.07
N ASP A 134 -10.22 -9.92 3.52
CA ASP A 134 -10.87 -9.65 4.80
C ASP A 134 -12.27 -10.29 4.85
N ALA A 135 -13.08 -10.10 3.81
CA ALA A 135 -14.41 -10.71 3.70
C ALA A 135 -14.35 -12.25 3.67
N ALA A 136 -13.37 -12.82 2.97
CA ALA A 136 -13.17 -14.28 2.92
C ALA A 136 -12.73 -14.85 4.28
N GLN A 137 -11.86 -14.15 5.01
CA GLN A 137 -11.45 -14.51 6.37
C GLN A 137 -12.63 -14.43 7.35
N GLU A 138 -13.44 -13.38 7.27
CA GLU A 138 -14.64 -13.24 8.10
C GLU A 138 -15.65 -14.37 7.85
N ALA A 139 -15.93 -14.67 6.58
CA ALA A 139 -16.79 -15.79 6.20
C ALA A 139 -16.24 -17.14 6.68
N LEU A 140 -14.92 -17.32 6.63
CA LEU A 140 -14.26 -18.52 7.13
C LEU A 140 -14.45 -18.67 8.65
N ARG A 141 -14.20 -17.60 9.42
CA ARG A 141 -14.42 -17.58 10.88
C ARG A 141 -15.88 -17.87 11.22
N ALA A 142 -16.82 -17.28 10.48
CA ALA A 142 -18.24 -17.53 10.68
C ALA A 142 -18.61 -19.00 10.41
N SER A 143 -18.06 -19.60 9.36
CA SER A 143 -18.26 -21.02 9.06
C SER A 143 -17.66 -21.94 10.13
N GLU A 144 -16.49 -21.60 10.67
CA GLU A 144 -15.83 -22.36 11.73
C GLU A 144 -16.62 -22.29 13.04
N ARG A 145 -17.11 -21.10 13.42
CA ARG A 145 -18.02 -20.95 14.57
C ARG A 145 -19.31 -21.75 14.41
N ALA A 146 -19.94 -21.70 13.23
CA ALA A 146 -21.17 -22.45 12.97
C ALA A 146 -20.96 -23.98 13.07
N LYS A 147 -19.86 -24.50 12.52
CA LYS A 147 -19.49 -25.92 12.65
C LYS A 147 -19.24 -26.31 14.10
N TRP A 148 -18.55 -25.44 14.83
CA TRP A 148 -18.26 -25.67 16.23
C TRP A 148 -19.55 -25.71 17.08
N GLN A 149 -20.47 -24.76 16.87
CA GLN A 149 -21.79 -24.75 17.53
C GLN A 149 -22.60 -26.01 17.23
N ALA A 150 -22.59 -26.48 15.97
CA ALA A 150 -23.24 -27.73 15.60
C ALA A 150 -22.63 -28.94 16.33
N ASN A 151 -21.29 -29.03 16.38
CA ASN A 151 -20.61 -30.11 17.10
C ASN A 151 -20.91 -30.11 18.61
N VAL A 152 -21.06 -28.93 19.21
CA VAL A 152 -21.47 -28.78 20.62
C VAL A 152 -22.90 -29.26 20.81
N ALA A 153 -23.84 -28.83 19.97
CA ALA A 153 -25.23 -29.25 20.03
C ALA A 153 -25.35 -30.78 19.88
N ASP A 154 -24.64 -31.38 18.93
CA ASP A 154 -24.60 -32.84 18.73
C ASP A 154 -24.02 -33.58 19.95
N ALA A 155 -23.01 -33.01 20.61
CA ALA A 155 -22.42 -33.60 21.82
C ALA A 155 -23.38 -33.52 23.01
N LEU A 156 -24.10 -32.40 23.15
CA LEU A 156 -25.13 -32.22 24.18
C LEU A 156 -26.32 -33.16 23.96
N GLU A 157 -26.83 -33.27 22.74
CA GLU A 157 -27.94 -34.18 22.39
C GLU A 157 -27.58 -35.65 22.68
N LYS A 158 -26.39 -36.09 22.24
CA LYS A 158 -25.90 -37.46 22.51
C LYS A 158 -25.72 -37.74 24.00
N PHE A 159 -25.44 -36.70 24.79
CA PHE A 159 -25.23 -36.81 26.24
C PHE A 159 -26.57 -36.78 27.01
N GLU A 160 -27.53 -35.97 26.58
CA GLU A 160 -28.88 -35.88 27.16
C GLU A 160 -29.66 -37.19 27.02
N VAL A 161 -29.46 -37.92 25.92
CA VAL A 161 -30.03 -39.27 25.71
C VAL A 161 -29.36 -40.35 26.59
N GLY A 162 -28.19 -40.05 27.20
CA GLY A 162 -27.39 -40.98 28.00
C GLY A 162 -27.61 -40.96 29.53
N GLY A 163 -28.41 -40.02 30.05
CA GLY A 163 -28.92 -39.97 31.44
C GLY A 163 -27.89 -40.12 32.56
N ILE A 164 -27.21 -39.03 32.98
CA ILE A 164 -26.47 -38.94 34.25
C ILE A 164 -26.50 -37.49 34.80
N ASP A 165 -27.25 -37.26 35.88
CA ASP A 165 -27.60 -35.93 36.44
C ASP A 165 -26.53 -35.26 37.35
N GLN A 166 -25.34 -35.85 37.55
CA GLN A 166 -24.32 -35.28 38.45
C GLN A 166 -23.01 -34.85 37.77
N THR A 167 -22.77 -35.27 36.53
CA THR A 167 -21.57 -34.89 35.76
C THR A 167 -21.85 -33.77 34.75
N HIS A 168 -23.09 -33.27 34.70
CA HIS A 168 -23.55 -32.28 33.73
C HIS A 168 -22.88 -30.91 33.91
N ASP A 169 -22.87 -30.35 35.13
CA ASP A 169 -22.33 -29.01 35.39
C ASP A 169 -20.80 -28.92 35.17
N GLU A 170 -20.03 -29.92 35.63
CA GLU A 170 -18.57 -29.95 35.41
C GLU A 170 -18.22 -30.12 33.92
N MET A 171 -19.05 -30.83 33.17
CA MET A 171 -18.87 -31.03 31.73
C MET A 171 -19.26 -29.79 30.94
N ILE A 172 -20.34 -29.09 31.29
CA ILE A 172 -20.68 -27.77 30.72
C ILE A 172 -19.54 -26.80 30.96
N GLN A 173 -19.01 -26.74 32.19
CA GLN A 173 -17.90 -25.85 32.51
C GLN A 173 -16.62 -26.19 31.70
N ARG A 174 -16.30 -27.48 31.52
CA ARG A 174 -15.18 -27.91 30.66
C ARG A 174 -15.43 -27.57 29.20
N LEU A 175 -16.66 -27.72 28.72
CA LEU A 175 -17.05 -27.42 27.35
C LEU A 175 -16.93 -25.92 27.08
N ASP A 176 -17.43 -25.07 27.96
CA ASP A 176 -17.28 -23.61 27.89
C ASP A 176 -15.81 -23.19 27.92
N GLN A 177 -14.99 -23.85 28.74
CA GLN A 177 -13.56 -23.56 28.83
C GLN A 177 -12.80 -23.95 27.55
N GLU A 178 -13.11 -25.10 26.95
CA GLU A 178 -12.56 -25.50 25.64
C GLU A 178 -13.11 -24.65 24.50
N THR A 179 -14.35 -24.16 24.59
CA THR A 179 -14.95 -23.17 23.66
C THR A 179 -14.10 -21.92 23.61
N ALA A 180 -13.95 -21.27 24.77
CA ALA A 180 -13.26 -19.99 24.88
C ALA A 180 -11.78 -20.11 24.45
N LYS A 181 -11.14 -21.23 24.77
CA LYS A 181 -9.75 -21.50 24.39
C LYS A 181 -9.57 -21.70 22.89
N ASN A 182 -10.51 -22.34 22.20
CA ASN A 182 -10.44 -22.52 20.76
C ASN A 182 -10.79 -21.23 20.01
N GLU A 183 -11.74 -20.44 20.50
CA GLU A 183 -12.04 -19.11 19.97
C GLU A 183 -10.83 -18.16 20.09
N ALA A 184 -10.19 -18.13 21.26
CA ALA A 184 -8.96 -17.36 21.48
C ALA A 184 -7.79 -17.80 20.58
N ARG A 185 -7.65 -19.10 20.29
CA ARG A 185 -6.61 -19.60 19.39
C ARG A 185 -6.79 -19.12 17.95
N ILE A 186 -8.04 -19.04 17.48
CA ILE A 186 -8.35 -18.53 16.14
C ILE A 186 -8.05 -17.03 16.06
N GLU A 187 -8.33 -16.27 17.12
CA GLU A 187 -8.01 -14.84 17.21
C GLU A 187 -6.49 -14.60 17.18
N VAL A 188 -5.72 -15.30 18.02
CA VAL A 188 -4.25 -15.16 18.11
C VAL A 188 -3.53 -15.60 16.83
N ALA A 189 -4.00 -16.67 16.16
CA ALA A 189 -3.41 -17.13 14.90
C ALA A 189 -3.56 -16.13 13.75
N MET A 190 -4.52 -15.19 13.86
CA MET A 190 -4.79 -14.19 12.83
C MET A 190 -4.05 -12.88 13.10
N ASP A 191 -3.85 -12.53 14.37
CA ASP A 191 -3.14 -11.32 14.77
C ASP A 191 -1.63 -11.39 14.52
N SER A 192 -1.08 -12.60 14.36
CA SER A 192 0.35 -12.86 14.48
C SER A 192 1.18 -12.84 13.18
N VAL A 193 0.60 -12.80 11.97
CA VAL A 193 1.43 -13.06 10.75
C VAL A 193 1.38 -12.02 9.62
N ASP A 194 0.27 -11.34 9.29
CA ASP A 194 0.26 -10.50 8.07
C ASP A 194 -0.41 -9.11 8.20
N LEU A 195 -1.35 -8.94 9.13
CA LEU A 195 -2.10 -7.68 9.22
C LEU A 195 -1.32 -6.57 9.94
N GLN A 196 -0.52 -6.91 10.95
CA GLN A 196 0.28 -5.92 11.68
C GLN A 196 1.40 -5.33 10.81
N ALA A 197 2.09 -6.15 10.01
CA ALA A 197 3.15 -5.67 9.12
C ALA A 197 2.62 -4.73 8.02
N ILE A 198 1.48 -5.07 7.42
CA ILE A 198 0.86 -4.24 6.37
C ILE A 198 0.28 -2.95 6.94
N ARG A 199 -0.40 -2.98 8.10
CA ARG A 199 -0.92 -1.78 8.76
C ARG A 199 0.21 -0.86 9.22
N LEU A 200 1.30 -1.43 9.73
CA LEU A 200 2.47 -0.66 10.16
C LEU A 200 3.16 0.03 8.97
N ASP A 201 3.23 -0.64 7.81
CA ASP A 201 3.77 -0.04 6.59
C ASP A 201 2.86 1.08 6.05
N GLU A 202 1.54 0.89 6.04
CA GLU A 202 0.58 1.94 5.62
C GLU A 202 0.58 3.13 6.58
N GLU A 203 0.58 2.91 7.90
CA GLU A 203 0.70 3.98 8.90
C GLU A 203 2.06 4.70 8.81
N ALA A 204 3.15 3.97 8.54
CA ALA A 204 4.47 4.59 8.35
C ALA A 204 4.54 5.45 7.08
N GLU A 205 3.86 5.06 5.99
CA GLU A 205 3.75 5.88 4.78
C GLU A 205 2.89 7.13 5.01
N ASP A 206 1.75 7.00 5.70
CA ASP A 206 0.86 8.12 6.02
C ASP A 206 1.52 9.13 6.97
N LEU A 207 2.26 8.65 7.98
CA LEU A 207 3.05 9.50 8.87
C LEU A 207 4.13 10.28 8.12
N ARG A 208 4.87 9.62 7.21
CA ARG A 208 5.88 10.29 6.35
C ARG A 208 5.25 11.33 5.43
N ALA A 209 4.09 11.02 4.84
CA ALA A 209 3.38 11.95 3.98
C ALA A 209 2.88 13.18 4.77
N ALA A 210 2.35 12.98 5.98
CA ALA A 210 1.93 14.06 6.87
C ALA A 210 3.12 14.93 7.31
N GLU A 211 4.26 14.32 7.63
CA GLU A 211 5.47 15.04 8.03
C GLU A 211 6.03 15.90 6.88
N LEU A 212 6.04 15.38 5.65
CA LEU A 212 6.44 16.13 4.45
C LEU A 212 5.52 17.33 4.20
N VAL A 213 4.21 17.15 4.33
CA VAL A 213 3.23 18.25 4.20
C VAL A 213 3.45 19.29 5.30
N ASN A 214 3.73 18.88 6.53
CA ASN A 214 4.03 19.80 7.63
C ASN A 214 5.36 20.54 7.43
N GLN A 215 6.35 19.91 6.81
CA GLN A 215 7.60 20.57 6.43
C GLN A 215 7.36 21.62 5.33
N MET A 216 6.61 21.29 4.29
CA MET A 216 6.23 22.26 3.23
C MET A 216 5.37 23.40 3.78
N LYS A 217 4.47 23.13 4.74
CA LYS A 217 3.68 24.18 5.41
C LYS A 217 4.56 25.10 6.27
N ARG A 218 5.63 24.58 6.89
CA ARG A 218 6.63 25.39 7.60
C ARG A 218 7.45 26.25 6.62
N GLU A 219 7.87 25.70 5.48
CA GLU A 219 8.59 26.44 4.44
C GLU A 219 7.74 27.54 3.77
N MET A 220 6.42 27.32 3.64
CA MET A 220 5.47 28.30 3.11
C MET A 220 4.95 29.30 4.16
N GLY A 221 5.43 29.26 5.41
CA GLY A 221 5.02 30.18 6.47
C GLY A 221 3.56 30.03 6.94
N LEU A 222 2.93 28.87 6.67
CA LEU A 222 1.51 28.58 6.97
C LEU A 222 1.30 27.84 8.30
N LEU A 223 2.38 27.57 9.05
CA LEU A 223 2.34 27.09 10.43
C LEU A 223 3.09 28.10 11.29
N SER A 224 2.38 28.85 12.12
CA SER A 224 2.97 29.56 13.26
C SER A 224 3.52 28.53 14.24
N GLU A 225 4.72 28.79 14.77
CA GLU A 225 5.35 27.95 15.79
C GLU A 225 4.37 27.64 16.93
N PRO A 226 4.40 26.42 17.52
CA PRO A 226 3.87 26.29 18.86
C PRO A 226 4.76 27.17 19.74
N THR A 227 4.19 28.23 20.28
CA THR A 227 4.75 28.95 21.41
C THR A 227 5.02 27.92 22.51
N THR A 228 6.30 27.60 22.71
CA THR A 228 6.78 27.10 24.00
C THR A 228 6.53 28.19 25.03
N ASP A 229 5.34 28.18 25.63
CA ASP A 229 5.16 28.80 26.94
C ASP A 229 5.71 27.81 27.97
N PRO A 230 6.70 28.20 28.80
CA PRO A 230 7.12 27.37 29.91
C PRO A 230 6.08 27.57 31.02
N GLU A 231 4.98 26.84 30.95
CA GLU A 231 4.09 26.74 32.10
C GLU A 231 4.82 26.03 33.24
N ARG A 232 4.96 26.80 34.32
CA ARG A 232 5.56 26.46 35.59
C ARG A 232 5.12 25.09 36.06
N ILE A 233 6.11 24.31 36.49
CA ILE A 233 5.92 23.28 37.48
C ILE A 233 5.59 23.99 38.80
N ASP A 234 4.31 24.21 39.06
CA ASP A 234 3.83 24.49 40.42
C ASP A 234 3.72 23.14 41.14
N VAL A 235 4.81 22.71 41.78
CA VAL A 235 4.74 21.68 42.81
C VAL A 235 4.08 22.31 44.02
N GLU A 236 2.78 22.07 44.16
CA GLU A 236 2.02 22.35 45.37
C GLU A 236 2.54 21.41 46.49
N SER A 237 3.38 21.95 47.37
CA SER A 237 3.76 21.31 48.63
C SER A 237 2.73 21.70 49.69
N PRO A 238 2.06 20.76 50.36
CA PRO A 238 1.19 21.09 51.48
C PRO A 238 2.02 21.46 52.71
N GLU A 239 1.82 22.68 53.20
CA GLU A 239 2.25 23.14 54.52
C GLU A 239 1.51 22.36 55.62
N GLU A 240 2.23 21.62 56.45
CA GLU A 240 1.83 21.38 57.84
C GLU A 240 2.71 22.20 58.80
N LYS A 241 1.98 22.94 59.65
CA LYS A 241 2.36 23.71 60.84
C LYS A 241 3.44 22.98 61.68
N THR A 242 4.31 23.58 62.50
CA THR A 242 4.08 24.57 63.58
C THR A 242 5.44 25.10 64.09
N MET A 243 5.43 26.33 64.63
CA MET A 243 6.34 26.91 65.67
C MET A 243 7.84 27.06 65.32
N GLY A 244 8.54 28.16 65.62
CA GLY A 244 8.23 29.32 66.43
C GLY A 244 9.41 30.29 66.41
N ARG A 245 9.06 31.57 66.45
CA ARG A 245 9.88 32.79 66.48
C ARG A 245 10.81 32.87 67.70
N THR A 246 12.10 33.22 67.50
CA THR A 246 12.92 34.19 68.28
C THR A 246 14.34 34.21 67.70
N ARG A 247 14.82 35.27 67.01
CA ARG A 247 15.26 36.62 67.43
C ARG A 247 16.67 36.64 68.06
N ASN A 248 17.53 37.52 67.50
CA ASN A 248 18.77 38.12 68.02
C ASN A 248 20.05 37.25 68.05
N ARG A 249 21.28 37.77 67.97
CA ARG A 249 21.91 39.09 67.66
C ARG A 249 23.41 38.91 67.97
N GLU A 250 24.29 39.58 67.21
CA GLU A 250 25.68 39.96 67.54
C GLU A 250 26.67 38.89 68.06
N SER A 251 27.65 38.53 67.23
CA SER A 251 29.10 38.81 67.39
C SER A 251 29.94 37.82 66.59
#